data_AF-A0A0E9R6U4-F1
#
_entry.id   AF-A0A0E9R6U4-F1
#
_cell.length_a   1.000
_cell.length_b   1.000
_cell.length_c   1.000
_cell.angle_alpha   90.00
_cell.angle_beta   90.00
_cell.angle_gamma   90.00
#
_symmetry.space_group_name_H-M   'P 1'
#
loop_
_entity.id
_entity.type
_entity.pdbx_description
1 polymer ?
#
loop_
_entity_poly.entity_id
_entity_poly.type
_entity_poly.pdbx_seq_one_letter_code
_entity_poly.pdbx_strand_id
1 'polypeptide(L)'
;MIRESVIERLGVFLDFKKGRLQFFNVLSGTVLHTFAGKFKNPLSPAFSIESQEGSTAVMRLCALMPKDLERSYSREDRRMSSDSGLERAMN
;
A
#
# COMPACT_ATOMS: atom_id res chain seq x y z
N MET A 1 -19.35 -8.14 12.49
CA MET A 1 -19.67 -7.96 11.07
C MET A 1 -18.58 -7.14 10.43
N ILE A 2 -17.69 -7.76 9.66
CA ILE A 2 -16.79 -7.03 8.77
C ILE A 2 -17.68 -6.61 7.60
N ARG A 3 -17.93 -5.31 7.44
CA ARG A 3 -18.55 -4.82 6.22
C ARG A 3 -17.55 -5.10 5.10
N GLU A 4 -17.93 -5.91 4.13
CA GLU A 4 -17.18 -6.02 2.88
C GLU A 4 -17.07 -4.62 2.29
N SER A 5 -15.89 -4.01 2.40
CA SER A 5 -15.60 -2.81 1.65
C SER A 5 -15.23 -3.27 0.24
N VAL A 6 -16.05 -2.94 -0.76
CA VAL A 6 -15.67 -3.13 -2.15
C VAL A 6 -14.44 -2.26 -2.41
N ILE A 7 -13.29 -2.90 -2.61
CA ILE A 7 -12.05 -2.20 -2.98
C ILE A 7 -11.99 -2.18 -4.50
N GLU A 8 -12.31 -1.03 -5.10
CA GLU A 8 -12.23 -0.85 -6.56
C GLU A 8 -10.79 -0.72 -7.05
N ARG A 9 -9.91 -0.14 -6.22
CA ARG A 9 -8.50 0.07 -6.56
C ARG A 9 -7.60 -0.21 -5.36
N LEU A 10 -6.79 -1.25 -5.51
CA LEU A 10 -5.80 -1.69 -4.54
C LEU A 10 -4.42 -1.11 -4.88
N GLY A 11 -3.81 -0.45 -3.91
CA GLY A 11 -2.42 0.01 -3.96
C GLY A 11 -1.52 -1.00 -3.26
N VAL A 12 -0.38 -1.30 -3.89
CA VAL A 12 0.65 -2.17 -3.33
C VAL A 12 1.95 -1.37 -3.28
N PHE A 13 2.52 -1.24 -2.09
CA PHE A 13 3.75 -0.49 -1.86
C PHE A 13 4.82 -1.38 -1.21
N LEU A 14 6.01 -1.40 -1.80
CA LEU A 14 7.15 -2.17 -1.31
C LEU A 14 8.30 -1.23 -0.95
N ASP A 15 8.63 -1.19 0.34
CA ASP A 15 9.89 -0.65 0.85
C ASP A 15 10.81 -1.82 1.17
N PHE A 16 11.58 -2.23 0.16
CA PHE A 16 12.46 -3.41 0.25
C PHE A 16 13.50 -3.26 1.35
N LYS A 17 14.09 -2.06 1.47
CA LYS A 17 15.17 -1.76 2.44
C LYS A 17 14.67 -1.84 3.87
N LYS A 18 13.48 -1.29 4.15
CA LYS A 18 12.87 -1.35 5.50
C LYS A 18 12.09 -2.65 5.74
N GLY A 19 12.04 -3.56 4.77
CA GLY A 19 11.34 -4.83 4.91
C GLY A 19 9.82 -4.65 5.10
N ARG A 20 9.23 -3.70 4.37
CA ARG A 20 7.81 -3.35 4.54
C ARG A 20 7.06 -3.50 3.23
N LEU A 21 5.97 -4.25 3.25
CA LEU A 21 5.03 -4.40 2.14
C LEU A 21 3.64 -4.00 2.63
N GLN A 22 3.02 -3.01 1.99
CA GLN A 22 1.72 -2.46 2.39
C GLN A 22 0.69 -2.59 1.28
N PHE A 23 -0.54 -2.91 1.69
CA PHE A 23 -1.73 -2.91 0.86
C PHE A 23 -2.66 -1.81 1.36
N PHE A 24 -3.20 -1.01 0.44
CA PHE A 24 -4.09 0.10 0.80
C PHE A 24 -5.20 0.31 -0.22
N ASN A 25 -6.34 0.82 0.23
CA ASN A 25 -7.39 1.30 -0.65
C ASN A 25 -6.92 2.65 -1.24
N VAL A 26 -6.76 2.74 -2.56
CA VAL A 26 -6.23 3.95 -3.20
C VAL A 26 -7.18 5.15 -3.07
N LEU A 27 -8.50 4.90 -3.10
CA LEU A 27 -9.51 5.96 -3.07
C LEU A 27 -9.57 6.63 -1.69
N SER A 28 -9.65 5.83 -0.62
CA SER A 28 -9.67 6.35 0.76
C SER A 28 -8.27 6.67 1.28
N GLY A 29 -7.24 6.03 0.72
CA GLY A 29 -5.87 6.06 1.22
C GLY A 29 -5.70 5.31 2.54
N THR A 30 -6.61 4.42 2.91
CA THR A 30 -6.55 3.63 4.16
C THR A 30 -5.65 2.42 3.97
N VAL A 31 -4.72 2.19 4.92
CA VAL A 31 -3.93 0.96 4.96
C VAL A 31 -4.83 -0.20 5.34
N LEU A 32 -4.84 -1.24 4.50
CA LEU A 32 -5.59 -2.47 4.71
C LEU A 32 -4.75 -3.50 5.44
N HIS A 33 -3.48 -3.61 5.06
CA HIS A 33 -2.55 -4.55 5.68
C HIS A 33 -1.11 -4.11 5.52
N THR A 34 -0.24 -4.56 6.44
CA THR A 34 1.20 -4.34 6.39
C THR A 34 1.93 -5.60 6.82
N PHE A 35 2.77 -6.13 5.93
CA PHE A 35 3.78 -7.11 6.29
C PHE A 35 5.06 -6.37 6.69
N ALA A 36 5.68 -6.84 7.77
CA ALA A 36 6.98 -6.36 8.26
C ALA A 36 7.94 -7.56 8.36
N GLY A 37 9.08 -7.48 7.69
CA GLY A 37 10.09 -8.54 7.67
C GLY A 37 11.19 -8.27 6.65
N LYS A 38 12.42 -8.70 6.94
CA LYS A 38 13.54 -8.53 6.01
C LYS A 38 13.37 -9.43 4.78
N PHE A 39 13.29 -8.83 3.60
CA PHE A 39 13.36 -9.55 2.33
C PHE A 39 14.82 -9.87 2.00
N LYS A 40 15.09 -11.13 1.68
CA LYS A 40 16.46 -11.61 1.40
C LYS A 40 16.74 -11.81 -0.09
N ASN A 41 15.68 -11.95 -0.88
CA ASN A 41 15.75 -12.24 -2.31
C ASN A 41 14.95 -11.19 -3.09
N PRO A 42 15.25 -10.98 -4.38
CA PRO A 42 14.39 -10.20 -5.27
C PRO A 42 12.94 -10.68 -5.21
N LEU A 43 12.01 -9.73 -5.30
CA LEU A 43 10.58 -10.00 -5.29
C LEU A 43 9.98 -9.61 -6.65
N SER A 44 8.99 -10.40 -7.08
CA SER A 44 8.18 -10.11 -8.26
C SER A 44 6.72 -9.92 -7.84
N PRO A 45 5.96 -9.03 -8.51
CA PRO A 45 4.52 -8.96 -8.34
C PRO A 45 3.86 -10.29 -8.70
N ALA A 46 2.81 -10.67 -7.96
CA ALA A 46 2.01 -11.86 -8.23
C ALA A 46 0.52 -11.51 -8.22
N PHE A 47 -0.22 -12.17 -9.09
CA PHE A 47 -1.62 -11.87 -9.39
C PHE A 47 -2.37 -13.20 -9.54
N SER A 48 -3.53 -13.31 -8.90
CA SER A 48 -4.45 -14.44 -9.05
C SER A 48 -5.86 -13.91 -9.16
N ILE A 49 -6.63 -14.44 -10.10
CA ILE A 49 -8.03 -14.08 -10.33
C ILE A 49 -8.83 -15.37 -10.26
N GLU A 50 -9.83 -15.38 -9.38
CA GLU A 50 -10.82 -16.44 -9.33
C GLU A 50 -12.07 -15.96 -10.07
N SER A 51 -12.55 -16.76 -11.02
CA SER A 51 -13.80 -16.53 -11.73
C SER A 51 -14.85 -17.50 -11.21
N GLN A 52 -16.07 -17.03 -10.96
CA GLN A 52 -17.22 -17.90 -10.73
C GLN A 52 -17.84 -18.31 -12.07
N GLU A 53 -18.49 -19.48 -12.12
CA GLU A 53 -19.23 -19.94 -13.31
C GLU A 53 -20.19 -18.85 -13.81
N GLY A 54 -20.13 -18.54 -15.11
CA GLY A 54 -20.94 -17.50 -15.73
C GLY A 54 -20.46 -16.06 -15.50
N SER A 55 -19.33 -15.85 -14.83
CA SER A 55 -18.75 -14.51 -14.61
C SER A 55 -17.37 -14.35 -15.27
N THR A 56 -17.06 -13.14 -15.74
CA THR A 56 -15.71 -12.77 -16.18
C THR A 56 -15.14 -11.77 -15.19
N ALA A 57 -14.10 -12.17 -14.47
CA ALA A 57 -13.33 -11.28 -13.61
C ALA A 57 -12.16 -10.68 -14.39
N VAL A 58 -11.96 -9.36 -14.26
CA VAL A 58 -10.87 -8.64 -14.93
C VAL A 58 -10.10 -7.82 -13.91
N MET A 59 -8.78 -8.02 -13.88
CA MET A 59 -7.86 -7.15 -13.15
C MET A 59 -7.04 -6.33 -14.14
N ARG A 60 -6.86 -5.04 -13.84
CA ARG A 60 -6.09 -4.13 -14.69
C ARG A 60 -4.97 -3.48 -13.89
N LEU A 61 -3.76 -3.51 -14.43
CA LEU A 61 -2.68 -2.66 -13.95
C LEU A 61 -3.00 -1.23 -14.34
N CYS A 62 -3.05 -0.36 -13.33
CA CYS A 62 -3.33 1.05 -13.54
C CYS A 62 -2.01 1.82 -13.66
N ALA A 63 -1.89 2.66 -14.68
CA ALA A 63 -0.80 3.63 -14.75
C ALA A 63 -0.92 4.59 -13.55
N LEU A 64 0.20 4.82 -12.85
CA LEU A 64 0.28 5.83 -11.83
C LEU A 64 0.35 7.19 -12.53
N MET A 65 -0.68 8.01 -12.38
CA MET A 65 -0.61 9.37 -12.90
C MET A 65 0.31 10.20 -12.00
N PRO A 66 0.95 11.27 -12.50
CA PRO A 66 1.80 12.14 -11.67
C PRO A 66 1.10 12.63 -10.39
N LYS A 67 -0.22 12.88 -10.45
CA LYS A 67 -1.04 13.28 -9.29
C LYS A 67 -1.11 12.21 -8.19
N ASP A 68 -1.03 10.94 -8.53
CA ASP A 68 -1.03 9.83 -7.56
C ASP A 68 0.34 9.72 -6.86
N LEU A 69 1.41 10.07 -7.58
CA LEU A 69 2.78 10.09 -7.09
C LEU A 69 3.03 11.26 -6.12
N GLU A 70 2.52 12.45 -6.44
CA GLU A 70 2.57 13.60 -5.53
C GLU A 70 1.83 13.33 -4.21
N ARG A 71 0.70 12.61 -4.28
CA ARG A 71 -0.08 12.21 -3.10
C ARG A 71 0.63 11.16 -2.23
N SER A 72 1.43 10.27 -2.83
CA SER A 72 2.23 9.30 -2.07
C SER A 72 3.41 9.98 -1.38
N TYR A 73 4.16 10.82 -2.08
CA TYR A 73 5.32 11.51 -1.51
C TYR A 73 4.94 12.50 -0.40
N SER A 74 3.89 13.30 -0.59
CA SER A 74 3.39 14.23 0.43
C SER A 74 2.93 13.54 1.72
N ARG A 75 2.45 12.28 1.64
CA ARG A 75 2.07 11.48 2.81
C ARG A 75 3.26 10.85 3.53
N GLU A 76 4.32 10.49 2.81
CA GLU A 76 5.55 9.96 3.41
C GLU A 76 6.30 11.05 4.17
N ASP A 77 6.37 12.26 3.61
CA ASP A 77 6.98 13.43 4.25
C ASP A 77 6.27 13.82 5.56
N ARG A 78 4.93 13.78 5.56
CA ARG A 78 4.13 13.95 6.79
C ARG A 78 4.39 12.89 7.85
N ARG A 79 4.65 11.63 7.46
CA ARG A 79 4.96 10.55 8.41
C ARG A 79 6.38 10.67 8.98
N MET A 80 7.35 11.14 8.20
CA MET A 80 8.70 11.45 8.68
C MET A 80 8.69 12.63 9.67
N SER A 81 7.81 13.60 9.46
CA SER A 81 7.65 14.76 10.34
C SER A 81 7.03 14.41 11.71
N SER A 82 6.28 13.32 11.83
CA SER A 82 5.68 12.88 13.10
C SER A 82 6.58 11.99 13.95
N ASP A 83 7.63 11.39 13.37
CA ASP A 83 8.53 10.44 14.06
C ASP A 83 9.72 11.14 14.75
N SER A 84 10.01 12.40 14.40
CA SER A 84 11.06 13.21 15.03
C SER A 84 10.62 13.92 16.33
N GLY A 85 9.39 13.72 16.78
CA GLY A 85 8.79 14.42 17.92
C GLY A 85 9.10 13.86 19.32
N LEU A 86 9.88 12.78 19.45
CA LEU A 86 10.14 12.12 20.75
C LEU A 86 11.57 12.25 21.29
N GLU A 87 12.45 13.05 20.67
CA GLU A 87 13.84 13.27 21.16
C GLU A 87 14.11 14.68 21.73
N ARG A 88 13.12 15.30 22.38
CA ARG A 88 13.36 16.49 23.22
C ARG A 88 12.61 16.42 24.54
N ALA A 89 13.01 15.47 25.36
CA ALA A 89 12.81 15.53 26.81
C ALA A 89 14.05 14.93 27.47
N MET A 90 15.16 15.69 27.49
CA MET A 90 16.30 15.58 28.41
C MET A 90 17.38 16.58 27.97
N ASN A 91 17.20 17.83 28.36
CA ASN A 91 18.26 18.74 28.77
C ASN A 91 17.64 19.95 29.48
#